data_AF-A0A356NGK9-F1
#
_entry.id   AF-A0A356NGK9-F1
#
_cell.length_a   1.000
_cell.length_b   1.000
_cell.length_c   1.000
_cell.angle_alpha   90.00
_cell.angle_beta   90.00
_cell.angle_gamma   90.00
#
_symmetry.space_group_name_H-M   'P 1'
#
loop_
_entity.id
_entity.type
_entity.pdbx_description
1 polymer ?
#
loop_
_entity_poly.entity_id
_entity_poly.type
_entity_poly.pdbx_seq_one_letter_code
_entity_poly.pdbx_strand_id
1 'polypeptide(L)'
;MSKAATTILCLVIAVSAVCSVTAQSVDQLSNREKAIREEAVIALRIKLEQAESSRNEAKARDELLKTALLYEEAVNHLNKVGPIAAVEAERQRTVEGMAEIRLKLADKFQKAQKFYEADQEAVRILKLDPNNEGALQFKAANDKLILRYTGRQPSRDAITKIPAVREQQIQASTMIQDARLFLELNKLEEAEAKLNEAKKLDPESNAVWYYLSLLNQKKFQRETRKREITSQEKMIEVANYWDPGLNKNELPVSNSYASTNLVHTGLGRQKIISKMDRIILDEVVFDGLPLSEVVQFLYDEARERDAEEEGINFVISNHMDTGVQASPFAGGVDPLTGLPSVAPLPTEPIDLYSVGITITPPLRNIKLSQVVELVTNVAETPIKFSVLDYAVIFTKKVEDTEPLFTRTYKVDPDVFIQGMEGVTGISLDQAINTGGGGGGG
;
A
#
# COMPACT_ATOMS: atom_id res chain seq x y z
N MET A 1 15.25 53.49 -53.94
CA MET A 1 14.17 53.94 -54.84
C MET A 1 14.29 53.17 -56.14
N SER A 2 13.23 52.42 -56.49
CA SER A 2 12.89 51.89 -57.84
C SER A 2 13.89 50.98 -58.55
N LYS A 3 13.56 49.87 -59.23
CA LYS A 3 12.41 48.95 -59.38
C LYS A 3 12.81 48.14 -60.65
N ALA A 4 12.71 46.80 -60.63
CA ALA A 4 12.51 45.89 -61.79
C ALA A 4 13.50 45.97 -62.98
N ALA A 5 13.88 44.93 -63.71
CA ALA A 5 13.65 43.50 -63.75
C ALA A 5 14.54 42.99 -64.90
N THR A 6 15.19 41.84 -64.75
CA THR A 6 15.26 40.78 -65.78
C THR A 6 16.07 39.61 -65.21
N THR A 7 15.36 38.84 -64.40
CA THR A 7 15.47 37.39 -64.33
C THR A 7 15.19 36.80 -65.71
N ILE A 8 16.07 35.93 -66.21
CA ILE A 8 15.84 34.74 -67.07
C ILE A 8 17.25 34.31 -67.54
N LEU A 9 17.53 33.00 -67.56
CA LEU A 9 18.76 32.37 -68.06
C LEU A 9 19.89 32.14 -67.03
N CYS A 10 19.64 31.23 -66.08
CA CYS A 10 20.61 30.16 -65.73
C CYS A 10 20.02 29.09 -64.79
N LEU A 11 18.69 28.88 -64.87
CA LEU A 11 18.03 27.66 -64.37
C LEU A 11 17.95 26.67 -65.54
N VAL A 12 19.11 26.21 -66.03
CA VAL A 12 19.22 25.30 -67.20
C VAL A 12 20.02 24.03 -66.88
N ILE A 13 20.50 23.80 -65.65
CA ILE A 13 21.35 22.63 -65.33
C ILE A 13 20.90 21.86 -64.08
N ALA A 14 19.59 21.67 -63.85
CA ALA A 14 19.14 20.81 -62.74
C ALA A 14 17.77 20.15 -62.93
N VAL A 15 17.42 19.70 -64.15
CA VAL A 15 16.34 18.71 -64.35
C VAL A 15 16.80 17.69 -65.41
N SER A 16 17.87 16.96 -65.09
CA SER A 16 18.23 15.71 -65.74
C SER A 16 17.87 14.56 -64.81
N ALA A 17 16.59 14.42 -64.53
CA ALA A 17 15.99 13.16 -64.12
C ALA A 17 14.88 12.93 -65.13
N VAL A 18 15.26 12.28 -66.22
CA VAL A 18 14.37 11.80 -67.25
C VAL A 18 13.38 10.88 -66.54
N CYS A 19 12.18 11.39 -66.29
CA CYS A 19 10.99 10.55 -66.27
C CYS A 19 10.93 9.91 -67.67
N SER A 20 11.62 8.80 -67.84
CA SER A 20 11.34 7.85 -68.92
C SER A 20 10.02 7.20 -68.59
N VAL A 21 8.94 7.98 -68.63
CA VAL A 21 7.63 7.44 -68.97
C VAL A 21 7.83 6.96 -70.38
N THR A 22 8.04 5.65 -70.55
CA THR A 22 7.92 5.04 -71.86
C THR A 22 6.52 5.39 -72.33
N ALA A 23 6.42 6.37 -73.23
CA ALA A 23 5.23 6.60 -74.01
C ALA A 23 5.07 5.34 -74.86
N GLN A 24 4.38 4.34 -74.30
CA GLN A 24 4.01 3.15 -75.04
C GLN A 24 3.25 3.65 -76.26
N SER A 25 3.73 3.33 -77.46
CA SER A 25 3.04 3.73 -78.67
C SER A 25 1.61 3.16 -78.62
N VAL A 26 0.66 3.86 -79.24
CA VAL A 26 -0.75 3.41 -79.30
C VAL A 26 -0.86 1.95 -79.80
N ASP A 27 0.06 1.54 -80.68
CA ASP A 27 0.19 0.17 -81.16
C ASP A 27 0.68 -0.83 -80.09
N GLN A 28 1.63 -0.44 -79.22
CA GLN A 28 2.09 -1.28 -78.10
C GLN A 28 1.02 -1.44 -77.01
N LEU A 29 0.26 -0.38 -76.72
CA LEU A 29 -0.90 -0.44 -75.82
C LEU A 29 -2.00 -1.34 -76.41
N SER A 30 -2.30 -1.20 -77.70
CA SER A 30 -3.27 -2.02 -78.43
C SER A 30 -2.88 -3.50 -78.46
N ASN A 31 -1.59 -3.82 -78.68
CA ASN A 31 -1.10 -5.19 -78.66
C ASN A 31 -1.13 -5.81 -77.26
N ARG A 32 -0.84 -5.02 -76.23
CA ARG A 32 -0.93 -5.47 -74.83
C ARG A 32 -2.37 -5.76 -74.42
N GLU A 33 -3.32 -4.90 -74.79
CA GLU A 33 -4.75 -5.13 -74.53
C GLU A 33 -5.28 -6.37 -75.27
N LYS A 34 -4.85 -6.59 -76.51
CA LYS A 34 -5.18 -7.82 -77.26
C LYS A 34 -4.63 -9.06 -76.57
N ALA A 35 -3.36 -9.04 -76.15
CA ALA A 35 -2.76 -10.16 -75.42
C ALA A 35 -3.49 -10.47 -74.10
N ILE A 36 -3.90 -9.44 -73.34
CA ILE A 36 -4.68 -9.60 -72.11
C ILE A 36 -6.05 -10.23 -72.40
N ARG A 37 -6.71 -9.84 -73.50
CA ARG A 37 -7.98 -10.45 -73.90
C ARG A 37 -7.80 -11.89 -74.36
N GLU A 38 -6.76 -12.20 -75.12
CA GLU A 38 -6.43 -13.57 -75.54
C GLU A 38 -6.15 -14.46 -74.32
N GLU A 39 -5.37 -13.99 -73.35
CA GLU A 39 -5.14 -14.67 -72.08
C GLU A 39 -6.47 -14.89 -71.31
N ALA A 40 -7.33 -13.87 -71.25
CA ALA A 40 -8.62 -13.98 -70.61
C ALA A 40 -9.56 -14.98 -71.30
N VAL A 41 -9.48 -15.14 -72.63
CA VAL A 41 -10.22 -16.18 -73.38
C VAL A 41 -9.71 -17.58 -73.04
N ILE A 42 -8.39 -17.77 -72.95
CA ILE A 42 -7.81 -19.06 -72.54
C ILE A 42 -8.23 -19.40 -71.11
N ALA A 43 -8.09 -18.45 -70.18
CA ALA A 43 -8.50 -18.62 -68.79
C ALA A 43 -10.00 -18.91 -68.66
N LEU A 44 -10.84 -18.22 -69.44
CA LEU A 44 -12.28 -18.49 -69.55
C LEU A 44 -12.54 -19.94 -69.93
N ARG A 45 -11.92 -20.43 -71.01
CA ARG A 45 -12.16 -21.79 -71.52
C ARG A 45 -11.75 -22.85 -70.50
N ILE A 46 -10.59 -22.69 -69.86
CA ILE A 46 -10.13 -23.58 -68.80
C ILE A 46 -11.13 -23.62 -67.64
N LYS A 47 -11.60 -22.45 -67.20
CA LYS A 47 -12.56 -22.35 -66.08
C LYS A 47 -13.93 -22.91 -66.44
N LEU A 48 -14.39 -22.67 -67.67
CA LEU A 48 -15.64 -23.20 -68.18
C LEU A 48 -15.59 -24.73 -68.26
N GLU A 49 -14.50 -25.30 -68.78
CA GLU A 49 -14.31 -26.75 -68.86
C GLU A 49 -14.28 -27.41 -67.46
N GLN A 50 -13.59 -26.79 -66.49
CA GLN A 50 -13.62 -27.22 -65.09
C GLN A 50 -15.04 -27.15 -64.48
N ALA A 51 -15.77 -26.08 -64.77
CA ALA A 51 -17.14 -25.89 -64.30
C ALA A 51 -18.11 -26.91 -64.93
N GLU A 52 -17.98 -27.19 -66.23
CA GLU A 52 -18.76 -28.18 -66.96
C GLU A 52 -18.47 -29.60 -66.47
N SER A 53 -17.20 -29.93 -66.23
CA SER A 53 -16.79 -31.24 -65.70
C SER A 53 -17.43 -31.52 -64.34
N SER A 54 -17.51 -30.51 -63.46
CA SER A 54 -18.12 -30.64 -62.13
C SER A 54 -19.66 -30.49 -62.13
N ARG A 55 -20.27 -30.07 -63.24
CA ARG A 55 -21.72 -29.75 -63.34
C ARG A 55 -22.62 -30.93 -62.99
N ASN A 56 -22.26 -32.13 -63.45
CA ASN A 56 -23.08 -33.34 -63.28
C ASN A 56 -22.82 -34.06 -61.96
N GLU A 57 -21.63 -33.88 -61.40
CA GLU A 57 -21.20 -34.51 -60.16
C GLU A 57 -21.70 -33.75 -58.93
N ALA A 58 -21.81 -32.42 -59.03
CA ALA A 58 -22.23 -31.56 -57.94
C ALA A 58 -23.68 -31.83 -57.50
N LYS A 59 -23.83 -32.46 -56.33
CA LYS A 59 -25.14 -32.78 -55.72
C LYS A 59 -25.27 -32.22 -54.31
N ALA A 60 -24.16 -32.18 -53.58
CA ALA A 60 -24.11 -31.56 -52.27
C ALA A 60 -24.10 -30.03 -52.38
N ARG A 61 -24.55 -29.35 -51.32
CA ARG A 61 -24.60 -27.88 -51.30
C ARG A 61 -23.22 -27.26 -51.54
N ASP A 62 -22.18 -27.82 -50.91
CA ASP A 62 -20.83 -27.27 -50.98
C ASP A 62 -20.18 -27.52 -52.35
N GLU A 63 -20.48 -28.65 -52.99
CA GLU A 63 -20.09 -28.94 -54.38
C GLU A 63 -20.78 -27.99 -55.36
N LEU A 64 -22.10 -27.79 -55.22
CA LEU A 64 -22.86 -26.85 -56.04
C LEU A 64 -22.33 -25.43 -55.89
N LEU A 65 -21.93 -25.01 -54.68
CA LEU A 65 -21.31 -23.72 -54.44
C LEU A 65 -19.93 -23.62 -55.12
N LYS A 66 -19.08 -24.65 -54.99
CA LYS A 66 -17.78 -24.69 -55.65
C LYS A 66 -17.91 -24.57 -57.17
N THR A 67 -18.85 -25.31 -57.77
CA THR A 67 -19.13 -25.24 -59.21
C THR A 67 -19.70 -23.87 -59.60
N ALA A 68 -20.61 -23.29 -58.81
CA ALA A 68 -21.14 -21.96 -59.06
C ALA A 68 -20.06 -20.86 -59.04
N LEU A 69 -19.04 -21.01 -58.17
CA LEU A 69 -17.88 -20.12 -58.12
C LEU A 69 -16.99 -20.25 -59.36
N LEU A 70 -16.79 -21.47 -59.90
CA LEU A 70 -16.06 -21.66 -61.15
C LEU A 70 -16.77 -20.97 -62.34
N TYR A 71 -18.10 -21.06 -62.40
CA TYR A 71 -18.88 -20.29 -63.39
C TYR A 71 -18.80 -18.78 -63.15
N GLU A 72 -18.75 -18.32 -61.90
CA GLU A 72 -18.58 -16.89 -61.58
C GLU A 72 -17.21 -16.36 -62.01
N GLU A 73 -16.16 -17.15 -61.81
CA GLU A 73 -14.82 -16.86 -62.35
C GLU A 73 -14.84 -16.80 -63.88
N ALA A 74 -15.50 -17.74 -64.55
CA ALA A 74 -15.69 -17.71 -66.00
C ALA A 74 -16.41 -16.43 -66.46
N VAL A 75 -17.48 -16.02 -65.78
CA VAL A 75 -18.17 -14.74 -66.05
C VAL A 75 -17.25 -13.53 -65.84
N ASN A 76 -16.40 -13.54 -64.81
CA ASN A 76 -15.42 -12.48 -64.59
C ASN A 76 -14.40 -12.39 -65.73
N HIS A 77 -13.98 -13.53 -66.29
CA HIS A 77 -13.14 -13.56 -67.48
C HIS A 77 -13.91 -13.08 -68.73
N LEU A 78 -15.17 -13.46 -68.92
CA LEU A 78 -16.03 -12.94 -70.00
C LEU A 78 -16.14 -11.41 -69.97
N ASN A 79 -16.31 -10.83 -68.78
CA ASN A 79 -16.38 -9.38 -68.61
C ASN A 79 -15.07 -8.68 -68.99
N LYS A 80 -13.91 -9.32 -68.76
CA LYS A 80 -12.59 -8.81 -69.18
C LYS A 80 -12.38 -8.90 -70.70
N VAL A 81 -12.90 -9.96 -71.33
CA VAL A 81 -12.81 -10.16 -72.79
C VAL A 81 -13.69 -9.14 -73.54
N GLY A 82 -14.88 -8.85 -73.02
CA GLY A 82 -15.85 -7.97 -73.64
C GLY A 82 -16.73 -8.68 -74.70
N PRO A 83 -17.62 -7.94 -75.39
CA PRO A 83 -18.53 -8.49 -76.40
C PRO A 83 -17.80 -8.75 -77.73
N ILE A 84 -17.20 -9.94 -77.86
CA ILE A 84 -16.53 -10.40 -79.09
C ILE A 84 -17.28 -11.61 -79.63
N ALA A 85 -17.63 -11.60 -80.93
CA ALA A 85 -18.40 -12.65 -81.58
C ALA A 85 -17.77 -14.06 -81.45
N ALA A 86 -16.43 -14.15 -81.38
CA ALA A 86 -15.70 -15.40 -81.27
C ALA A 86 -15.92 -16.15 -79.93
N VAL A 87 -16.46 -15.48 -78.91
CA VAL A 87 -16.65 -16.01 -77.55
C VAL A 87 -18.14 -16.10 -77.19
N GLU A 88 -19.03 -15.83 -78.15
CA GLU A 88 -20.48 -15.80 -77.89
C GLU A 88 -21.03 -17.19 -77.56
N ALA A 89 -20.46 -18.25 -78.15
CA ALA A 89 -20.82 -19.63 -77.82
C ALA A 89 -20.42 -19.98 -76.38
N GLU A 90 -19.21 -19.63 -75.96
CA GLU A 90 -18.75 -19.82 -74.58
C GLU A 90 -19.54 -18.98 -73.58
N ARG A 91 -19.92 -17.76 -73.95
CA ARG A 91 -20.79 -16.89 -73.16
C ARG A 91 -22.13 -17.56 -72.88
N GLN A 92 -22.79 -18.06 -73.93
CA GLN A 92 -24.08 -18.72 -73.79
C GLN A 92 -23.97 -19.96 -72.89
N ARG A 93 -22.96 -20.82 -73.11
CA ARG A 93 -22.71 -22.00 -72.25
C ARG A 93 -22.46 -21.63 -70.79
N THR A 94 -21.70 -20.56 -70.55
CA THR A 94 -21.40 -20.09 -69.20
C THR A 94 -22.67 -19.61 -68.50
N VAL A 95 -23.51 -18.80 -69.18
CA VAL A 95 -24.76 -18.28 -68.62
C VAL A 95 -25.75 -19.42 -68.34
N GLU A 96 -25.92 -20.35 -69.27
CA GLU A 96 -26.82 -21.51 -69.11
C GLU A 96 -26.36 -22.45 -68.00
N GLY A 97 -25.07 -22.81 -67.97
CA GLY A 97 -24.49 -23.68 -66.96
C GLY A 97 -24.55 -23.05 -65.55
N MET A 98 -24.27 -21.74 -65.46
CA MET A 98 -24.42 -20.99 -64.22
C MET A 98 -25.86 -20.93 -63.74
N ALA A 99 -26.82 -20.69 -64.66
CA ALA A 99 -28.24 -20.65 -64.33
C ALA A 99 -28.71 -21.99 -63.76
N GLU A 100 -28.36 -23.12 -64.38
CA GLU A 100 -28.75 -24.45 -63.90
C GLU A 100 -28.18 -24.73 -62.49
N ILE A 101 -26.87 -24.53 -62.29
CA ILE A 101 -26.23 -24.83 -61.01
C ILE A 101 -26.73 -23.91 -59.90
N ARG A 102 -26.93 -22.62 -60.19
CA ARG A 102 -27.45 -21.67 -59.20
C ARG A 102 -28.91 -21.91 -58.87
N LEU A 103 -29.74 -22.36 -59.82
CA LEU A 103 -31.12 -22.79 -59.51
C LEU A 103 -31.13 -24.05 -58.64
N LYS A 104 -30.27 -25.04 -58.90
CA LYS A 104 -30.10 -26.20 -58.02
C LYS A 104 -29.67 -25.78 -56.61
N LEU A 105 -28.75 -24.83 -56.50
CA LEU A 105 -28.30 -24.28 -55.22
C LEU A 105 -29.42 -23.51 -54.51
N ALA A 106 -30.21 -22.72 -55.25
CA ALA A 106 -31.34 -21.98 -54.74
C ALA A 106 -32.44 -22.91 -54.20
N ASP A 107 -32.74 -24.02 -54.88
CA ASP A 107 -33.65 -25.06 -54.39
C ASP A 107 -33.15 -25.69 -53.08
N LYS A 108 -31.84 -25.93 -52.95
CA LYS A 108 -31.24 -26.39 -51.67
C LYS A 108 -31.45 -25.37 -50.55
N PHE A 109 -31.26 -24.07 -50.83
CA PHE A 109 -31.50 -23.00 -49.84
C PHE A 109 -32.98 -22.90 -49.47
N GLN A 110 -33.88 -22.98 -50.45
CA GLN A 110 -35.31 -22.95 -50.24
C GLN A 110 -35.79 -24.15 -49.39
N LYS A 111 -35.28 -25.36 -49.66
CA LYS A 111 -35.52 -26.56 -48.83
C LYS A 111 -34.99 -26.42 -47.42
N ALA A 112 -33.88 -25.71 -47.24
CA ALA A 112 -33.33 -25.35 -45.94
C ALA A 112 -34.03 -24.15 -45.27
N GLN A 113 -35.15 -23.66 -45.83
CA GLN A 113 -35.90 -22.49 -45.38
C GLN A 113 -35.08 -21.18 -45.35
N LYS A 114 -34.00 -21.12 -46.14
CA LYS A 114 -33.13 -19.96 -46.32
C LYS A 114 -33.56 -19.16 -47.54
N PHE A 115 -34.73 -18.53 -47.45
CA PHE A 115 -35.38 -17.91 -48.60
C PHE A 115 -34.64 -16.69 -49.14
N TYR A 116 -33.94 -15.92 -48.31
CA TYR A 116 -33.15 -14.77 -48.78
C TYR A 116 -31.90 -15.19 -49.54
N GLU A 117 -31.23 -16.25 -49.11
CA GLU A 117 -30.09 -16.82 -49.82
C GLU A 117 -30.53 -17.44 -51.16
N ALA A 118 -31.69 -18.10 -51.19
CA ALA A 118 -32.30 -18.59 -52.42
C ALA A 118 -32.62 -17.44 -53.41
N ASP A 119 -33.16 -16.32 -52.90
CA ASP A 119 -33.43 -15.12 -53.71
C ASP A 119 -32.14 -14.52 -54.29
N GLN A 120 -31.07 -14.45 -53.50
CA GLN A 120 -29.77 -13.95 -53.96
C GLN A 120 -29.21 -14.76 -55.13
N GLU A 121 -29.34 -16.09 -55.11
CA GLU A 121 -28.89 -16.91 -56.23
C GLU A 121 -29.71 -16.67 -57.50
N ALA A 122 -31.03 -16.53 -57.39
CA ALA A 122 -31.89 -16.17 -58.53
C ALA A 122 -31.55 -14.78 -59.09
N VAL A 123 -31.33 -13.79 -58.22
CA VAL A 123 -30.94 -12.43 -58.61
C VAL A 123 -29.58 -12.42 -59.32
N ARG A 124 -28.62 -13.27 -58.92
CA ARG A 124 -27.33 -13.39 -59.63
C ARG A 124 -27.49 -13.89 -61.06
N ILE A 125 -28.43 -14.80 -61.30
CA ILE A 125 -28.76 -15.25 -62.67
C ILE A 125 -29.36 -14.09 -63.46
N LEU A 126 -30.37 -13.42 -62.90
CA LEU A 126 -31.07 -12.29 -63.56
C LEU A 126 -30.18 -11.08 -63.84
N LYS A 127 -29.07 -10.91 -63.12
CA LYS A 127 -28.06 -9.89 -63.42
C LYS A 127 -27.29 -10.16 -64.71
N LEU A 128 -27.12 -11.44 -65.07
CA LEU A 128 -26.40 -11.86 -66.27
C LEU A 128 -27.34 -12.07 -67.45
N ASP A 129 -28.50 -12.68 -67.18
CA ASP A 129 -29.58 -12.91 -68.14
C ASP A 129 -30.91 -12.44 -67.53
N PRO A 130 -31.30 -11.17 -67.76
CA PRO A 130 -32.55 -10.61 -67.23
C PRO A 130 -33.82 -11.33 -67.70
N ASN A 131 -33.76 -12.04 -68.83
CA ASN A 131 -34.91 -12.70 -69.45
C ASN A 131 -34.96 -14.20 -69.15
N ASN A 132 -34.12 -14.69 -68.22
CA ASN A 132 -34.09 -16.10 -67.86
C ASN A 132 -35.41 -16.55 -67.23
N GLU A 133 -36.21 -17.34 -67.97
CA GLU A 133 -37.54 -17.77 -67.53
C GLU A 133 -37.49 -18.56 -66.21
N GLY A 134 -36.51 -19.47 -66.07
CA GLY A 134 -36.35 -20.30 -64.89
C GLY A 134 -36.07 -19.48 -63.62
N ALA A 135 -35.18 -18.49 -63.72
CA ALA A 135 -34.86 -17.61 -62.60
C ALA A 135 -36.01 -16.67 -62.23
N LEU A 136 -36.76 -16.14 -63.21
CA LEU A 136 -37.94 -15.31 -62.97
C LEU A 136 -39.05 -16.09 -62.25
N GLN A 137 -39.34 -17.31 -62.72
CA GLN A 137 -40.34 -18.19 -62.09
C GLN A 137 -39.93 -18.60 -60.68
N PHE A 138 -38.67 -19.00 -60.49
CA PHE A 138 -38.13 -19.34 -59.18
C PHE A 138 -38.23 -18.16 -58.21
N LYS A 139 -37.83 -16.97 -58.65
CA LYS A 139 -37.89 -15.75 -57.84
C LYS A 139 -39.33 -15.45 -57.40
N ALA A 140 -40.29 -15.46 -58.32
CA ALA A 140 -41.70 -15.22 -58.00
C ALA A 140 -42.27 -16.26 -57.01
N ALA A 141 -41.87 -17.53 -57.14
CA ALA A 141 -42.25 -18.58 -56.19
C ALA A 141 -41.62 -18.36 -54.80
N ASN A 142 -40.34 -17.99 -54.76
CA ASN A 142 -39.61 -17.74 -53.54
C ASN A 142 -40.10 -16.47 -52.82
N ASP A 143 -40.46 -15.41 -53.55
CA ASP A 143 -41.04 -14.19 -52.98
C ASP A 143 -42.37 -14.48 -52.23
N LYS A 144 -43.20 -15.38 -52.77
CA LYS A 144 -44.41 -15.87 -52.06
C LYS A 144 -44.06 -16.61 -50.77
N LEU A 145 -42.96 -17.37 -50.75
CA LEU A 145 -42.48 -18.06 -49.56
C LEU A 145 -41.90 -17.07 -48.53
N ILE A 146 -41.15 -16.06 -48.96
CA ILE A 146 -40.67 -14.98 -48.09
C ILE A 146 -41.85 -14.31 -47.38
N LEU A 147 -42.90 -13.96 -48.13
CA LEU A 147 -44.13 -13.38 -47.56
C LEU A 147 -44.82 -14.33 -46.57
N ARG A 148 -44.95 -15.61 -46.92
CA ARG A 148 -45.57 -16.62 -46.05
C ARG A 148 -44.84 -16.82 -44.72
N TYR A 149 -43.52 -16.73 -44.75
CA TYR A 149 -42.65 -16.90 -43.58
C TYR A 149 -42.27 -15.58 -42.91
N THR A 150 -42.82 -14.45 -43.37
CA THR A 150 -42.59 -13.15 -42.73
C THR A 150 -43.06 -13.21 -41.27
N GLY A 151 -42.22 -12.72 -40.35
CA GLY A 151 -42.45 -12.82 -38.90
C GLY A 151 -42.04 -14.15 -38.25
N ARG A 152 -41.71 -15.19 -39.03
CA ARG A 152 -41.16 -16.47 -38.54
C ARG A 152 -39.66 -16.64 -38.80
N GLN A 153 -39.10 -15.81 -39.66
CA GLN A 153 -37.67 -15.75 -39.95
C GLN A 153 -37.12 -14.33 -39.68
N PRO A 154 -35.82 -14.19 -39.36
CA PRO A 154 -35.17 -12.89 -39.26
C PRO A 154 -35.36 -12.05 -40.54
N SER A 155 -35.41 -10.72 -40.42
CA SER A 155 -35.45 -9.86 -41.60
C SER A 155 -34.13 -9.90 -42.36
N ARG A 156 -34.17 -9.63 -43.68
CA ARG A 156 -32.96 -9.52 -44.51
C ARG A 156 -31.96 -8.53 -43.91
N ASP A 157 -32.44 -7.39 -43.43
CA ASP A 157 -31.60 -6.35 -42.81
C ASP A 157 -30.89 -6.87 -41.56
N ALA A 158 -31.58 -7.64 -40.71
CA ALA A 158 -30.97 -8.25 -39.53
C ALA A 158 -29.86 -9.24 -39.92
N ILE A 159 -30.10 -10.08 -40.94
CA ILE A 159 -29.11 -11.05 -41.44
C ILE A 159 -27.88 -10.33 -41.99
N THR A 160 -28.06 -9.24 -42.74
CA THR A 160 -26.93 -8.48 -43.31
C THR A 160 -26.03 -7.83 -42.25
N LYS A 161 -26.53 -7.62 -41.03
CA LYS A 161 -25.74 -7.08 -39.91
C LYS A 161 -24.89 -8.13 -39.20
N ILE A 162 -25.17 -9.42 -39.37
CA ILE A 162 -24.46 -10.51 -38.68
C ILE A 162 -22.94 -10.46 -38.87
N PRO A 163 -22.39 -10.27 -40.09
CA PRO A 163 -20.94 -10.21 -40.28
C PRO A 163 -20.29 -9.06 -39.51
N ALA A 164 -20.93 -7.87 -39.52
CA ALA A 164 -20.44 -6.71 -38.79
C ALA A 164 -20.46 -6.93 -37.27
N VAL A 165 -21.52 -7.54 -36.73
CA VAL A 165 -21.60 -7.90 -35.31
C VAL A 165 -20.53 -8.93 -34.94
N ARG A 166 -20.32 -9.94 -35.78
CA ARG A 166 -19.26 -10.94 -35.56
C ARG A 166 -17.87 -10.30 -35.60
N GLU A 167 -17.65 -9.37 -36.52
CA GLU A 167 -16.39 -8.63 -36.60
C GLU A 167 -16.15 -7.80 -35.32
N GLN A 168 -17.17 -7.09 -34.82
CA GLN A 168 -17.10 -6.38 -33.54
C GLN A 168 -16.78 -7.31 -32.36
N GLN A 169 -17.40 -8.50 -32.32
CA GLN A 169 -17.11 -9.51 -31.29
C GLN A 169 -15.67 -10.03 -31.37
N ILE A 170 -15.15 -10.25 -32.58
CA ILE A 170 -13.75 -10.66 -32.78
C ILE A 170 -12.81 -9.54 -32.33
N GLN A 171 -13.07 -8.30 -32.74
CA GLN A 171 -12.27 -7.14 -32.33
C GLN A 171 -12.29 -6.96 -30.80
N ALA A 172 -13.47 -7.05 -30.17
CA ALA A 172 -13.61 -7.01 -28.72
C ALA A 172 -12.82 -8.14 -28.05
N SER A 173 -12.91 -9.37 -28.58
CA SER A 173 -12.16 -10.51 -28.06
C SER A 173 -10.65 -10.31 -28.16
N THR A 174 -10.14 -9.76 -29.26
CA THR A 174 -8.73 -9.40 -29.41
C THR A 174 -8.31 -8.35 -28.38
N MET A 175 -9.10 -7.28 -28.21
CA MET A 175 -8.83 -6.25 -27.20
C MET A 175 -8.83 -6.80 -25.77
N ILE A 176 -9.66 -7.79 -25.47
CA ILE A 176 -9.66 -8.48 -24.16
C ILE A 176 -8.35 -9.24 -23.96
N GLN A 177 -7.83 -9.92 -24.99
CA GLN A 177 -6.54 -10.61 -24.89
C GLN A 177 -5.38 -9.61 -24.71
N ASP A 178 -5.41 -8.48 -25.44
CA ASP A 178 -4.44 -7.39 -25.25
C ASP A 178 -4.49 -6.82 -23.84
N ALA A 179 -5.69 -6.58 -23.31
CA ALA A 179 -5.89 -6.10 -21.95
C ALA A 179 -5.39 -7.12 -20.91
N ARG A 180 -5.63 -8.41 -21.12
CA ARG A 180 -5.09 -9.47 -20.28
C ARG A 180 -3.58 -9.41 -20.23
N LEU A 181 -2.91 -9.26 -21.38
CA LEU A 181 -1.46 -9.10 -21.44
C LEU A 181 -1.01 -7.87 -20.65
N PHE A 182 -1.69 -6.73 -20.79
CA PHE A 182 -1.36 -5.53 -20.01
C PHE A 182 -1.57 -5.71 -18.50
N LEU A 183 -2.62 -6.45 -18.09
CA LEU A 183 -2.82 -6.81 -16.69
C LEU A 183 -1.67 -7.70 -16.18
N GLU A 184 -1.18 -8.65 -16.97
CA GLU A 184 -0.04 -9.49 -16.63
C GLU A 184 1.25 -8.67 -16.49
N LEU A 185 1.45 -7.68 -17.36
CA LEU A 185 2.56 -6.71 -17.31
C LEU A 185 2.39 -5.62 -16.24
N ASN A 186 1.32 -5.67 -15.44
CA ASN A 186 0.96 -4.68 -14.42
C ASN A 186 0.77 -3.25 -14.96
N LYS A 187 0.47 -3.12 -16.25
CA LYS A 187 0.11 -1.91 -16.99
C LYS A 187 -1.40 -1.65 -16.89
N LEU A 188 -1.84 -1.18 -15.72
CA LEU A 188 -3.26 -1.12 -15.37
C LEU A 188 -4.03 -0.08 -16.19
N GLU A 189 -3.39 1.03 -16.54
CA GLU A 189 -3.97 2.11 -17.34
C GLU A 189 -4.23 1.67 -18.79
N GLU A 190 -3.24 1.02 -19.43
CA GLU A 190 -3.40 0.49 -20.79
C GLU A 190 -4.43 -0.64 -20.84
N ALA A 191 -4.44 -1.51 -19.81
CA ALA A 191 -5.46 -2.55 -19.68
C ALA A 191 -6.88 -1.97 -19.57
N GLU A 192 -7.06 -0.91 -18.76
CA GLU A 192 -8.34 -0.23 -18.61
C GLU A 192 -8.83 0.37 -19.92
N ALA A 193 -7.95 1.05 -20.66
CA ALA A 193 -8.29 1.63 -21.95
C ALA A 193 -8.82 0.55 -22.91
N LYS A 194 -8.11 -0.57 -23.04
CA LYS A 194 -8.50 -1.68 -23.92
C LYS A 194 -9.79 -2.37 -23.48
N LEU A 195 -9.99 -2.59 -22.18
CA LEU A 195 -11.24 -3.17 -21.68
C LEU A 195 -12.44 -2.25 -21.89
N ASN A 196 -12.26 -0.93 -21.78
CA ASN A 196 -13.31 0.04 -22.06
C ASN A 196 -13.63 0.12 -23.56
N GLU A 197 -12.63 -0.02 -24.45
CA GLU A 197 -12.86 -0.17 -25.89
C GLU A 197 -13.65 -1.46 -26.19
N ALA A 198 -13.22 -2.60 -25.63
CA ALA A 198 -13.90 -3.88 -25.78
C ALA A 198 -15.34 -3.84 -25.27
N LYS A 199 -15.58 -3.19 -24.12
CA LYS A 199 -16.92 -2.97 -23.55
C LYS A 199 -17.85 -2.20 -24.49
N LYS A 200 -17.33 -1.22 -25.24
CA LYS A 200 -18.14 -0.44 -26.19
C LYS A 200 -18.55 -1.28 -27.41
N LEU A 201 -17.68 -2.20 -27.83
CA LEU A 201 -17.91 -3.09 -28.97
C LEU A 201 -18.82 -4.27 -28.61
N ASP A 202 -18.62 -4.87 -27.43
CA ASP A 202 -19.41 -6.00 -26.94
C ASP A 202 -19.72 -5.86 -25.44
N PRO A 203 -20.77 -5.10 -25.08
CA PRO A 203 -21.17 -4.89 -23.68
C PRO A 203 -21.63 -6.17 -22.96
N GLU A 204 -22.08 -7.18 -23.71
CA GLU A 204 -22.63 -8.43 -23.18
C GLU A 204 -21.55 -9.48 -22.91
N SER A 205 -20.28 -9.18 -23.22
CA SER A 205 -19.17 -10.10 -23.02
C SER A 205 -18.83 -10.28 -21.53
N ASN A 206 -19.08 -11.49 -21.02
CA ASN A 206 -18.69 -11.89 -19.65
C ASN A 206 -17.19 -11.70 -19.39
N ALA A 207 -16.35 -11.90 -20.41
CA ALA A 207 -14.90 -11.78 -20.28
C ALA A 207 -14.49 -10.33 -19.99
N VAL A 208 -15.11 -9.34 -20.65
CA VAL A 208 -14.85 -7.92 -20.39
C VAL A 208 -15.12 -7.58 -18.93
N TRP A 209 -16.28 -7.99 -18.41
CA TRP A 209 -16.67 -7.73 -17.03
C TRP A 209 -15.77 -8.43 -16.02
N TYR A 210 -15.37 -9.67 -16.30
CA TYR A 210 -14.41 -10.41 -15.48
C TYR A 210 -13.07 -9.66 -15.36
N TYR A 211 -12.49 -9.24 -16.48
CA TYR A 211 -11.20 -8.54 -16.46
C TYR A 211 -11.29 -7.11 -15.92
N LEU A 212 -12.43 -6.42 -16.07
CA LEU A 212 -12.67 -5.15 -15.39
C LEU A 212 -12.73 -5.31 -13.87
N SER A 213 -13.35 -6.37 -13.38
CA SER A 213 -13.35 -6.70 -11.95
C SER A 213 -11.93 -6.96 -11.44
N LEU A 214 -11.15 -7.76 -12.18
CA LEU A 214 -9.75 -8.04 -11.84
C LEU A 214 -8.88 -6.78 -11.85
N LEU A 215 -9.07 -5.91 -12.85
CA LEU A 215 -8.41 -4.61 -12.94
C LEU A 215 -8.72 -3.75 -11.70
N ASN A 216 -9.99 -3.65 -11.31
CA ASN A 216 -10.42 -2.88 -10.14
C ASN A 216 -9.77 -3.40 -8.86
N GLN A 217 -9.69 -4.72 -8.70
CA GLN A 217 -8.98 -5.34 -7.57
C GLN A 217 -7.48 -4.97 -7.56
N LYS A 218 -6.80 -5.05 -8.71
CA LYS A 218 -5.38 -4.65 -8.81
C LYS A 218 -5.17 -3.17 -8.52
N LYS A 219 -6.04 -2.29 -9.03
CA LYS A 219 -6.01 -0.85 -8.73
C LYS A 219 -6.21 -0.60 -7.25
N PHE A 220 -7.19 -1.24 -6.63
CA PHE A 220 -7.44 -1.12 -5.20
C PHE A 220 -6.22 -1.54 -4.36
N GLN A 221 -5.57 -2.66 -4.71
CA GLN A 221 -4.34 -3.10 -4.05
C GLN A 221 -3.19 -2.10 -4.22
N ARG A 222 -3.03 -1.52 -5.42
CA ARG A 222 -2.03 -0.50 -5.71
C ARG A 222 -2.25 0.77 -4.89
N GLU A 223 -3.49 1.26 -4.83
CA GLU A 223 -3.84 2.46 -4.05
C GLU A 223 -3.74 2.20 -2.54
N THR A 224 -4.11 1.02 -2.06
CA THR A 224 -3.89 0.62 -0.66
C THR A 224 -2.40 0.63 -0.31
N ARG A 225 -1.54 0.06 -1.16
CA ARG A 225 -0.08 0.08 -0.95
C ARG A 225 0.47 1.50 -0.97
N LYS A 226 0.03 2.34 -1.91
CA LYS A 226 0.43 3.77 -1.93
C LYS A 226 0.04 4.47 -0.64
N ARG A 227 -1.18 4.26 -0.16
CA ARG A 227 -1.65 4.83 1.12
C ARG A 227 -0.79 4.36 2.29
N GLU A 228 -0.44 3.08 2.34
CA GLU A 228 0.43 2.52 3.38
C GLU A 228 1.83 3.16 3.34
N ILE A 229 2.44 3.26 2.15
CA ILE A 229 3.73 3.93 1.96
C ILE A 229 3.65 5.39 2.41
N THR A 230 2.64 6.15 1.96
CA THR A 230 2.46 7.55 2.37
C THR A 230 2.27 7.67 3.89
N SER A 231 1.55 6.75 4.52
CA SER A 231 1.41 6.71 5.97
C SER A 231 2.75 6.47 6.65
N GLN A 232 3.57 5.53 6.15
CA GLN A 232 4.90 5.26 6.68
C GLN A 232 5.84 6.46 6.50
N GLU A 233 5.82 7.09 5.32
CA GLU A 233 6.59 8.32 5.04
C GLU A 233 6.21 9.45 6.01
N LYS A 234 4.92 9.64 6.29
CA LYS A 234 4.45 10.60 7.29
C LYS A 234 4.88 10.26 8.71
N MET A 235 4.88 8.98 9.09
CA MET A 235 5.39 8.55 10.39
C MET A 235 6.89 8.80 10.53
N ILE A 236 7.67 8.60 9.46
CA ILE A 236 9.09 8.92 9.42
C ILE A 236 9.31 10.43 9.55
N GLU A 237 8.51 11.25 8.86
CA GLU A 237 8.55 12.72 8.98
C GLU A 237 8.29 13.18 10.43
N VAL A 238 7.29 12.59 11.09
CA VAL A 238 7.02 12.84 12.52
C VAL A 238 8.21 12.39 13.36
N ALA A 239 8.71 11.17 13.18
CA ALA A 239 9.85 10.67 13.94
C ALA A 239 11.08 11.59 13.82
N ASN A 240 11.41 12.05 12.61
CA ASN A 240 12.51 12.98 12.35
C ASN A 240 12.26 14.37 12.96
N TYR A 241 11.02 14.83 13.02
CA TYR A 241 10.68 16.10 13.69
C TYR A 241 10.88 16.00 15.22
N TRP A 242 10.54 14.85 15.81
CA TRP A 242 10.69 14.60 17.25
C TRP A 242 12.11 14.19 17.66
N ASP A 243 12.93 13.74 16.72
CA ASP A 243 14.37 13.56 16.88
C ASP A 243 15.13 14.65 16.09
N PRO A 244 15.22 15.89 16.63
CA PRO A 244 15.86 17.01 15.92
C PRO A 244 17.37 16.83 15.69
N GLY A 245 17.91 15.61 15.81
CA GLY A 245 19.33 15.35 15.59
C GLY A 245 20.18 16.17 16.54
N LEU A 246 19.79 16.21 17.82
CA LEU A 246 20.49 16.96 18.85
C LEU A 246 21.89 16.37 19.02
N ASN A 247 22.85 16.92 18.27
CA ASN A 247 24.26 16.74 18.56
C ASN A 247 24.45 17.18 20.00
N LYS A 248 25.05 16.33 20.84
CA LYS A 248 25.37 16.62 22.25
C LYS A 248 26.07 17.98 22.45
N ASN A 249 26.74 18.47 21.40
CA ASN A 249 27.50 19.71 21.37
C ASN A 249 26.68 20.95 20.94
N GLU A 250 25.43 20.79 20.51
CA GLU A 250 24.55 21.86 20.00
C GLU A 250 23.32 22.11 20.89
N LEU A 251 23.26 21.49 22.07
CA LEU A 251 22.21 21.78 23.05
C LEU A 251 22.39 23.20 23.61
N PRO A 252 21.39 24.09 23.46
CA PRO A 252 21.51 25.50 23.85
C PRO A 252 21.63 25.72 25.36
N VAL A 253 21.32 24.71 26.17
CA VAL A 253 21.38 24.76 27.63
C VAL A 253 21.82 23.40 28.17
N SER A 254 22.80 23.36 29.06
CA SER A 254 23.11 22.17 29.82
C SER A 254 21.93 21.81 30.75
N ASN A 255 21.61 20.52 30.86
CA ASN A 255 20.54 20.07 31.76
C ASN A 255 20.95 20.32 33.22
N SER A 256 20.28 21.27 33.89
CA SER A 256 20.53 21.64 35.30
C SER A 256 20.20 20.51 36.29
N TYR A 257 19.43 19.50 35.86
CA TYR A 257 19.08 18.31 36.64
C TYR A 257 19.92 17.08 36.30
N ALA A 258 20.90 17.21 35.42
CA ALA A 258 21.95 16.20 35.32
C ALA A 258 22.81 16.31 36.58
N SER A 259 22.31 15.72 37.68
CA SER A 259 23.10 15.50 38.88
C SER A 259 24.27 14.60 38.47
N THR A 260 25.44 15.20 38.29
CA THR A 260 26.67 14.47 38.57
C THR A 260 26.52 13.88 39.96
N ASN A 261 27.07 12.70 40.22
CA ASN A 261 27.14 12.11 41.58
C ASN A 261 27.99 12.96 42.55
N LEU A 262 28.13 14.28 42.32
CA LEU A 262 28.53 15.24 43.32
C LEU A 262 27.31 15.57 44.17
N VAL A 263 27.26 15.00 45.36
CA VAL A 263 26.38 15.49 46.42
C VAL A 263 26.80 16.93 46.72
N HIS A 264 26.02 17.90 46.24
CA HIS A 264 26.13 19.30 46.66
C HIS A 264 25.63 19.41 48.10
N THR A 265 26.49 19.04 49.06
CA THR A 265 26.30 19.42 50.46
C THR A 265 26.48 20.95 50.58
N GLY A 266 25.77 21.59 51.52
CA GLY A 266 25.90 23.02 51.77
C GLY A 266 27.36 23.42 52.05
N LEU A 267 27.73 24.67 51.77
CA LEU A 267 29.11 25.16 51.96
C LEU A 267 29.61 24.92 53.40
N GLY A 268 28.72 25.01 54.40
CA GLY A 268 29.05 24.71 55.80
C GLY A 268 29.37 23.23 56.02
N ARG A 269 28.54 22.32 55.48
CA ARG A 269 28.77 20.87 55.57
C ARG A 269 30.03 20.43 54.83
N GLN A 270 30.33 21.00 53.66
CA GLN A 270 31.59 20.72 52.94
C GLN A 270 32.82 21.11 53.77
N LYS A 271 32.77 22.27 54.42
CA LYS A 271 33.83 22.71 55.34
C LYS A 271 34.00 21.74 56.50
N ILE A 272 32.92 21.35 57.17
CA ILE A 272 32.98 20.42 58.32
C ILE A 272 33.54 19.07 57.89
N ILE A 273 33.08 18.48 56.78
CA ILE A 273 33.61 17.21 56.26
C ILE A 273 35.11 17.34 55.94
N SER A 274 35.51 18.42 55.25
CA SER A 274 36.92 18.67 54.94
C SER A 274 37.78 18.86 56.20
N LYS A 275 37.24 19.48 57.26
CA LYS A 275 37.94 19.62 58.55
C LYS A 275 38.10 18.28 59.26
N MET A 276 37.02 17.49 59.35
CA MET A 276 37.06 16.14 59.94
C MET A 276 38.06 15.22 59.24
N ASP A 277 38.25 15.35 57.92
CA ASP A 277 39.22 14.56 57.17
C ASP A 277 40.68 15.05 57.30
N ARG A 278 40.88 16.32 57.66
CA ARG A 278 42.20 16.95 57.81
C ARG A 278 42.75 16.81 59.23
N ILE A 279 41.89 16.80 60.24
CA ILE A 279 42.29 16.67 61.65
C ILE A 279 42.66 15.21 61.91
N ILE A 280 43.90 14.99 62.38
CA ILE A 280 44.45 13.68 62.71
C ILE A 280 44.70 13.63 64.22
N LEU A 281 44.19 12.60 64.89
CA LEU A 281 44.38 12.34 66.31
C LEU A 281 45.56 11.38 66.50
N ASP A 282 46.50 11.74 67.38
CA ASP A 282 47.73 10.96 67.61
C ASP A 282 47.44 9.62 68.29
N GLU A 283 46.51 9.62 69.24
CA GLU A 283 46.09 8.44 70.01
C GLU A 283 44.66 8.60 70.52
N VAL A 284 43.83 7.56 70.35
CA VAL A 284 42.43 7.52 70.82
C VAL A 284 42.17 6.19 71.52
N VAL A 285 41.71 6.29 72.78
CA VAL A 285 41.36 5.17 73.66
C VAL A 285 40.14 5.56 74.46
N PHE A 286 39.08 4.75 74.41
CA PHE A 286 37.93 4.92 75.29
C PHE A 286 37.66 3.57 75.97
N ASP A 287 37.55 3.54 77.29
CA ASP A 287 37.30 2.32 78.05
C ASP A 287 35.96 2.46 78.80
N GLY A 288 34.86 2.19 78.09
CA GLY A 288 33.50 2.34 78.63
C GLY A 288 33.11 3.78 78.97
N LEU A 289 33.64 4.78 78.26
CA LEU A 289 33.32 6.18 78.52
C LEU A 289 31.92 6.54 77.99
N PRO A 290 31.14 7.39 78.69
CA PRO A 290 29.86 7.86 78.19
C PRO A 290 30.03 8.77 76.96
N LEU A 291 29.06 8.75 76.04
CA LEU A 291 29.06 9.58 74.83
C LEU A 291 29.24 11.08 75.12
N SER A 292 28.73 11.57 76.26
CA SER A 292 28.95 12.95 76.71
C SER A 292 30.43 13.30 76.91
N GLU A 293 31.20 12.44 77.57
CA GLU A 293 32.65 12.63 77.77
C GLU A 293 33.43 12.46 76.46
N VAL A 294 33.03 11.50 75.62
CA VAL A 294 33.65 11.30 74.30
C VAL A 294 33.42 12.51 73.40
N VAL A 295 32.22 13.08 73.39
CA VAL A 295 31.92 14.30 72.62
C VAL A 295 32.74 15.49 73.13
N GLN A 296 32.93 15.61 74.43
CA GLN A 296 33.78 16.66 75.01
C GLN A 296 35.24 16.50 74.59
N PHE A 297 35.79 15.28 74.66
CA PHE A 297 37.12 14.97 74.15
C PHE A 297 37.27 15.31 72.66
N LEU A 298 36.30 14.94 71.83
CA LEU A 298 36.30 15.26 70.40
C LEU A 298 36.22 16.76 70.14
N TYR A 299 35.48 17.51 70.95
CA TYR A 299 35.37 18.97 70.83
C TYR A 299 36.70 19.67 71.13
N ASP A 300 37.37 19.27 72.22
CA ASP A 300 38.66 19.85 72.61
C ASP A 300 39.74 19.49 71.58
N GLU A 301 39.81 18.23 71.17
CA GLU A 301 40.81 17.75 70.21
C GLU A 301 40.59 18.27 68.78
N ALA A 302 39.34 18.46 68.37
CA ALA A 302 39.04 19.08 67.09
C ALA A 302 39.47 20.55 67.04
N ARG A 303 39.49 21.25 68.18
CA ARG A 303 39.92 22.65 68.26
C ARG A 303 41.44 22.77 68.35
N GLU A 304 42.08 21.94 69.17
CA GLU A 304 43.55 21.99 69.35
C GLU A 304 44.32 21.60 68.09
N ARG A 305 43.79 20.66 67.29
CA ARG A 305 44.45 20.16 66.08
C ARG A 305 43.93 20.76 64.77
N ASP A 306 43.00 21.72 64.83
CA ASP A 306 42.55 22.49 63.66
C ASP A 306 43.51 23.65 63.37
N ALA A 307 44.05 23.72 62.15
CA ALA A 307 44.93 24.79 61.71
C ALA A 307 44.23 26.17 61.66
N GLU A 308 42.90 26.18 61.63
CA GLU A 308 42.07 27.39 61.63
C GLU A 308 41.58 27.79 63.03
N GLU A 309 41.83 26.97 64.08
CA GLU A 309 41.40 27.14 65.48
C GLU A 309 39.88 27.35 65.71
N GLU A 310 39.05 27.16 64.67
CA GLU A 310 37.59 27.29 64.77
C GLU A 310 36.93 26.06 65.41
N GLY A 311 37.54 24.88 65.27
CA GLY A 311 37.01 23.62 65.78
C GLY A 311 35.74 23.13 65.07
N ILE A 312 35.10 22.11 65.64
CA ILE A 312 33.86 21.52 65.12
C ILE A 312 32.86 21.39 66.27
N ASN A 313 31.62 21.85 66.04
CA ASN A 313 30.55 21.68 67.02
C ASN A 313 30.00 20.27 66.96
N PHE A 314 29.86 19.64 68.13
CA PHE A 314 29.23 18.33 68.30
C PHE A 314 27.98 18.46 69.15
N VAL A 315 26.88 17.83 68.74
CA VAL A 315 25.59 17.89 69.44
C VAL A 315 25.05 16.48 69.65
N ILE A 316 24.64 16.17 70.88
CA ILE A 316 23.88 14.95 71.19
C ILE A 316 22.40 15.30 71.18
N SER A 317 21.62 14.66 70.30
CA SER A 317 20.19 14.89 70.18
C SER A 317 19.42 13.64 70.56
N ASN A 318 18.71 13.68 71.70
CA ASN A 318 17.75 12.65 72.10
C ASN A 318 16.47 12.66 71.22
N HIS A 319 16.34 13.62 70.29
CA HIS A 319 15.29 13.57 69.28
C HIS A 319 15.60 12.45 68.29
N MET A 320 14.64 11.55 68.11
CA MET A 320 14.71 10.56 67.03
C MET A 320 14.67 11.31 65.71
N ASP A 321 15.70 11.15 64.88
CA ASP A 321 15.62 11.55 63.47
C ASP A 321 14.73 10.53 62.76
N THR A 322 13.43 10.65 63.01
CA THR A 322 12.40 10.07 62.15
C THR A 322 12.49 10.85 60.85
N GLY A 323 13.31 10.33 59.93
CA GLY A 323 13.33 10.77 58.55
C GLY A 323 11.87 10.92 58.12
N VAL A 324 11.47 12.16 57.90
CA VAL A 324 10.07 12.58 57.83
C VAL A 324 9.36 11.81 56.72
N GLN A 325 8.70 10.72 57.11
CA GLN A 325 7.34 10.40 56.72
C GLN A 325 6.65 9.77 57.93
N ALA A 326 6.20 10.64 58.84
CA ALA A 326 4.95 10.35 59.53
C ALA A 326 3.89 10.25 58.43
N SER A 327 3.63 9.02 57.97
CA SER A 327 2.49 8.74 57.13
C SER A 327 1.26 9.28 57.88
N PRO A 328 0.40 10.12 57.28
CA PRO A 328 -0.78 10.66 57.96
C PRO A 328 -1.81 9.57 58.33
N PHE A 329 -1.57 8.34 57.87
CA PHE A 329 -2.42 7.18 58.13
C PHE A 329 -2.02 6.48 59.42
N ALA A 330 -2.52 7.01 60.53
CA ALA A 330 -2.79 6.16 61.69
C ALA A 330 -3.84 5.11 61.28
N GLY A 331 -3.44 3.84 61.14
CA GLY A 331 -4.35 2.72 60.88
C GLY A 331 -4.18 2.00 59.53
N GLY A 332 -2.95 1.87 59.01
CA GLY A 332 -2.70 1.03 57.84
C GLY A 332 -3.01 -0.45 58.12
N VAL A 333 -3.72 -1.12 57.21
CA VAL A 333 -3.91 -2.57 57.21
C VAL A 333 -2.66 -3.25 56.63
N ASP A 334 -2.16 -4.29 57.29
CA ASP A 334 -1.03 -5.08 56.81
C ASP A 334 -1.42 -5.81 55.50
N PRO A 335 -0.71 -5.59 54.37
CA PRO A 335 -1.08 -6.15 53.08
C PRO A 335 -0.92 -7.68 52.98
N LEU A 336 -0.22 -8.36 53.90
CA LEU A 336 -0.12 -9.82 53.91
C LEU A 336 -1.27 -10.49 54.69
N THR A 337 -1.89 -9.78 55.63
CA THR A 337 -2.86 -10.37 56.58
C THR A 337 -4.21 -9.65 56.65
N GLY A 338 -4.33 -8.44 56.09
CA GLY A 338 -5.57 -7.65 56.02
C GLY A 338 -6.05 -7.09 57.36
N LEU A 339 -5.27 -7.22 58.43
CA LEU A 339 -5.62 -6.75 59.78
C LEU A 339 -5.06 -5.35 60.06
N PRO A 340 -5.72 -4.53 60.89
CA PRO A 340 -5.24 -3.20 61.25
C PRO A 340 -3.91 -3.28 62.01
N SER A 341 -2.90 -2.57 61.51
CA SER A 341 -1.59 -2.45 62.17
C SER A 341 -1.73 -1.69 63.49
N VAL A 342 -1.34 -2.34 64.58
CA VAL A 342 -1.29 -1.73 65.91
C VAL A 342 -0.09 -0.80 65.95
N ALA A 343 -0.32 0.47 66.32
CA ALA A 343 0.74 1.45 66.52
C ALA A 343 1.81 0.88 67.47
N PRO A 344 3.11 0.98 67.14
CA PRO A 344 4.17 0.47 68.02
C PRO A 344 4.10 1.16 69.38
N LEU A 345 4.21 0.36 70.45
CA LEU A 345 4.25 0.84 71.82
C LEU A 345 5.37 1.89 71.98
N PRO A 346 5.15 2.97 72.75
CA PRO A 346 6.16 3.99 72.98
C PRO A 346 7.40 3.34 73.58
N THR A 347 8.52 3.42 72.85
CA THR A 347 9.82 2.94 73.30
C THR A 347 10.28 3.83 74.46
N GLU A 348 10.82 3.22 75.51
CA GLU A 348 11.38 3.96 76.64
C GLU A 348 12.41 5.00 76.14
N PRO A 349 12.40 6.23 76.69
CA PRO A 349 13.38 7.24 76.32
C PRO A 349 14.77 6.76 76.75
N ILE A 350 15.56 6.30 75.78
CA ILE A 350 16.97 5.98 76.00
C ILE A 350 17.73 7.29 76.11
N ASP A 351 18.48 7.45 77.20
CA ASP A 351 19.36 8.59 77.37
C ASP A 351 20.65 8.41 76.56
N LEU A 352 20.85 9.24 75.53
CA LEU A 352 22.03 9.14 74.66
C LEU A 352 23.31 9.65 75.33
N TYR A 353 23.19 10.49 76.38
CA TYR A 353 24.35 11.06 77.06
C TYR A 353 25.16 10.02 77.85
N SER A 354 24.52 8.94 78.28
CA SER A 354 25.10 7.86 79.09
C SER A 354 25.51 6.62 78.29
N VAL A 355 25.47 6.68 76.95
CA VAL A 355 25.80 5.52 76.10
C VAL A 355 27.30 5.22 76.20
N GLY A 356 27.65 4.02 76.63
CA GLY A 356 29.04 3.58 76.74
C GLY A 356 29.71 3.39 75.37
N ILE A 357 30.96 3.86 75.26
CA ILE A 357 31.80 3.72 74.07
C ILE A 357 33.13 3.10 74.49
N THR A 358 33.49 1.99 73.84
CA THR A 358 34.71 1.23 74.17
C THR A 358 35.60 1.06 72.94
N ILE A 359 36.66 1.85 72.85
CA ILE A 359 37.71 1.76 71.82
C ILE A 359 38.98 1.23 72.48
N THR A 360 39.16 -0.09 72.44
CA THR A 360 40.39 -0.79 72.85
C THR A 360 40.74 -1.86 71.80
N PRO A 361 42.02 -2.00 71.38
CA PRO A 361 43.23 -1.29 71.80
C PRO A 361 43.35 0.16 71.29
N PRO A 362 44.33 0.95 71.77
CA PRO A 362 44.57 2.33 71.31
C PRO A 362 44.78 2.46 69.80
N LEU A 363 44.05 3.40 69.19
CA LEU A 363 44.20 3.73 67.77
C LEU A 363 45.11 4.94 67.63
N ARG A 364 46.11 4.88 66.73
CA ARG A 364 47.06 5.96 66.48
C ARG A 364 46.91 6.51 65.07
N ASN A 365 47.16 7.81 64.91
CA ASN A 365 47.18 8.51 63.62
C ASN A 365 45.90 8.30 62.78
N ILE A 366 44.75 8.50 63.43
CA ILE A 366 43.42 8.29 62.86
C ILE A 366 42.75 9.64 62.56
N LYS A 367 41.99 9.72 61.46
CA LYS A 367 41.26 10.94 61.11
C LYS A 367 40.06 11.14 62.03
N LEU A 368 39.74 12.39 62.36
CA LEU A 368 38.57 12.71 63.17
C LEU A 368 37.27 12.17 62.54
N SER A 369 37.16 12.18 61.20
CA SER A 369 36.04 11.56 60.47
C SER A 369 35.86 10.08 60.77
N GLN A 370 36.96 9.34 60.81
CA GLN A 370 36.98 7.91 61.11
C GLN A 370 36.67 7.64 62.58
N VAL A 371 37.09 8.52 63.50
CA VAL A 371 36.76 8.38 64.92
C VAL A 371 35.28 8.60 65.18
N VAL A 372 34.67 9.63 64.57
CA VAL A 372 33.23 9.86 64.66
C VAL A 372 32.43 8.67 64.11
N GLU A 373 32.86 8.09 62.98
CA GLU A 373 32.26 6.88 62.43
C GLU A 373 32.43 5.68 63.38
N LEU A 374 33.62 5.48 63.94
CA LEU A 374 33.92 4.40 64.86
C LEU A 374 33.11 4.50 66.16
N VAL A 375 32.96 5.71 66.71
CA VAL A 375 32.09 5.99 67.86
C VAL A 375 30.66 5.50 67.59
N THR A 376 30.13 5.73 66.38
CA THR A 376 28.79 5.23 66.04
C THR A 376 28.70 3.72 65.86
N ASN A 377 29.80 3.06 65.47
CA ASN A 377 29.84 1.63 65.25
C ASN A 377 30.04 0.82 66.54
N VAL A 378 30.71 1.40 67.55
CA VAL A 378 31.10 0.68 68.78
C VAL A 378 30.24 1.07 70.00
N ALA A 379 29.37 2.07 69.86
CA ALA A 379 28.43 2.45 70.90
C ALA A 379 27.54 1.27 71.34
N GLU A 380 27.32 1.13 72.65
CA GLU A 380 26.46 0.09 73.23
C GLU A 380 25.01 0.15 72.71
N THR A 381 24.55 1.35 72.36
CA THR A 381 23.25 1.55 71.71
C THR A 381 23.44 2.02 70.28
N PRO A 382 22.60 1.56 69.32
CA PRO A 382 22.70 1.99 67.94
C PRO A 382 22.49 3.51 67.80
N ILE A 383 23.56 4.22 67.43
CA ILE A 383 23.54 5.65 67.13
C ILE A 383 23.98 5.91 65.69
N LYS A 384 23.57 7.05 65.14
CA LYS A 384 24.02 7.55 63.84
C LYS A 384 24.46 9.01 64.00
N PHE A 385 25.42 9.44 63.18
CA PHE A 385 25.81 10.83 63.11
C PHE A 385 25.30 11.46 61.82
N SER A 386 24.94 12.74 61.86
CA SER A 386 24.59 13.55 60.69
C SER A 386 25.42 14.82 60.69
N VAL A 387 26.08 15.12 59.57
CA VAL A 387 26.80 16.37 59.40
C VAL A 387 25.84 17.40 58.82
N LEU A 388 25.48 18.41 59.61
CA LEU A 388 24.74 19.59 59.15
C LEU A 388 25.72 20.71 58.77
N ASP A 389 25.20 21.85 58.36
CA ASP A 389 26.03 22.99 57.95
C ASP A 389 26.82 23.64 59.09
N TYR A 390 26.46 23.37 60.36
CA TYR A 390 27.03 24.04 61.54
C TYR A 390 27.55 23.09 62.64
N ALA A 391 27.21 21.80 62.61
CA ALA A 391 27.58 20.83 63.63
C ALA A 391 27.49 19.37 63.13
N VAL A 392 28.17 18.47 63.84
CA VAL A 392 27.98 17.03 63.78
C VAL A 392 26.99 16.62 64.87
N ILE A 393 25.86 16.04 64.48
CA ILE A 393 24.79 15.66 65.40
C ILE A 393 24.76 14.14 65.56
N PHE A 394 24.88 13.65 66.79
CA PHE A 394 24.63 12.26 67.14
C PHE A 394 23.15 12.06 67.53
N THR A 395 22.51 11.06 66.94
CA THR A 395 21.10 10.69 67.18
C THR A 395 20.99 9.18 67.33
N LYS A 396 19.89 8.70 67.89
CA LYS A 396 19.57 7.28 67.91
C LYS A 396 19.36 6.77 66.47
N LYS A 397 19.98 5.64 66.13
CA LYS A 397 19.76 4.95 64.86
C LYS A 397 18.43 4.20 64.93
N VAL A 398 17.55 4.45 63.98
CA VAL A 398 16.29 3.72 63.78
C VAL A 398 16.50 2.75 62.62
N GLU A 399 15.85 1.58 62.64
CA GLU A 399 15.85 0.70 61.48
C GLU A 399 15.22 1.44 60.29
N ASP A 400 15.95 1.47 59.17
CA ASP A 400 15.48 2.09 57.93
C ASP A 400 14.29 1.26 57.40
N THR A 401 13.07 1.79 57.49
CA THR A 401 11.92 1.17 56.82
C THR A 401 12.13 1.29 55.31
N GLU A 402 11.93 0.19 54.57
CA GLU A 402 12.06 0.18 53.11
C GLU A 402 11.29 1.36 52.46
N PRO A 403 11.92 2.15 51.58
CA PRO A 403 11.25 3.29 50.96
C PRO A 403 10.12 2.80 50.06
N LEU A 404 8.90 3.26 50.33
CA LEU A 404 7.75 2.99 49.48
C LEU A 404 7.85 3.82 48.20
N PHE A 405 7.81 3.14 47.04
CA PHE A 405 7.75 3.79 45.74
C PHE A 405 6.32 3.88 45.23
N THR A 406 5.82 5.09 45.01
CA THR A 406 4.55 5.30 44.33
C THR A 406 4.77 5.29 42.82
N ARG A 407 4.00 4.49 42.08
CA ARG A 407 3.92 4.56 40.61
C ARG A 407 2.52 5.01 40.21
N THR A 408 2.46 6.02 39.36
CA THR A 408 1.20 6.53 38.78
C THR A 408 1.07 6.01 37.35
N TYR A 409 -0.06 5.38 37.04
CA TYR A 409 -0.38 4.93 35.68
C TYR A 409 -1.54 5.75 35.12
N LYS A 410 -1.43 6.16 33.85
CA LYS A 410 -2.57 6.70 33.11
C LYS A 410 -3.35 5.53 32.53
N VAL A 411 -4.62 5.43 32.89
CA VAL A 411 -5.52 4.41 32.38
C VAL A 411 -6.72 5.06 31.70
N ASP A 412 -7.28 4.37 30.73
CA ASP A 412 -8.58 4.70 30.16
C ASP A 412 -9.67 4.32 31.18
N PRO A 413 -10.52 5.26 31.63
CA PRO A 413 -11.51 4.99 32.67
C PRO A 413 -12.47 3.86 32.33
N ASP A 414 -12.92 3.79 31.08
CA ASP A 414 -13.97 2.84 30.66
C ASP A 414 -13.40 1.43 30.59
N VAL A 415 -12.18 1.29 30.05
CA VAL A 415 -11.46 0.00 29.97
C VAL A 415 -11.07 -0.48 31.37
N PHE A 416 -10.68 0.44 32.25
CA PHE A 416 -10.28 0.11 33.61
C PHE A 416 -11.48 -0.40 34.43
N ILE A 417 -12.61 0.30 34.39
CA ILE A 417 -13.84 -0.13 35.08
C ILE A 417 -14.31 -1.48 34.53
N GLN A 418 -14.39 -1.64 33.20
CA GLN A 418 -14.81 -2.89 32.59
C GLN A 418 -13.88 -4.06 32.97
N GLY A 419 -12.56 -3.83 32.99
CA GLY A 419 -11.59 -4.83 33.42
C GLY A 419 -11.73 -5.20 34.89
N MET A 420 -11.99 -4.21 35.75
CA MET A 420 -12.23 -4.44 37.18
C MET A 420 -13.53 -5.21 37.44
N GLU A 421 -14.63 -4.88 36.76
CA GLU A 421 -15.89 -5.61 36.88
C GLU A 421 -15.73 -7.06 36.40
N GLY A 422 -14.98 -7.28 35.32
CA GLY A 422 -14.68 -8.61 34.79
C GLY A 422 -13.84 -9.49 35.74
N VAL A 423 -12.97 -8.89 36.56
CA VAL A 423 -12.08 -9.62 37.48
C VAL A 423 -12.73 -9.82 38.86
N THR A 424 -13.48 -8.83 39.35
CA THR A 424 -14.04 -8.85 40.71
C THR A 424 -15.48 -9.37 40.75
N GLY A 425 -16.22 -9.33 39.64
CA GLY A 425 -17.64 -9.72 39.57
C GLY A 425 -18.58 -8.77 40.30
N ILE A 426 -18.10 -7.60 40.70
CA ILE A 426 -18.86 -6.56 41.41
C ILE A 426 -19.17 -5.46 40.39
N SER A 427 -20.45 -5.14 40.15
CA SER A 427 -20.84 -3.99 39.34
C SER A 427 -20.55 -2.70 40.08
N LEU A 428 -19.65 -1.87 39.55
CA LEU A 428 -19.24 -0.60 40.16
C LEU A 428 -20.20 0.55 39.85
N ASP A 429 -21.13 0.37 38.90
CA ASP A 429 -22.15 1.37 38.52
C ASP A 429 -23.02 1.84 39.71
N GLN A 430 -23.22 1.00 40.72
CA GLN A 430 -23.99 1.38 41.93
C GLN A 430 -23.16 2.17 42.95
N ALA A 431 -21.83 2.13 42.88
CA ALA A 431 -20.96 2.81 43.84
C ALA A 431 -20.61 4.25 43.44
N ILE A 432 -20.78 4.61 42.16
CA ILE A 432 -20.35 5.92 41.62
C ILE A 432 -21.50 6.95 41.61
N ASN A 433 -22.77 6.53 41.76
CA ASN A 433 -23.93 7.40 41.54
C ASN A 433 -24.54 8.06 42.80
N THR A 434 -23.75 8.25 43.86
CA THR A 434 -24.17 9.00 45.07
C THR A 434 -23.41 10.31 45.17
N GLY A 435 -23.88 11.33 44.43
CA GLY A 435 -23.21 12.64 44.40
C GLY A 435 -23.99 13.83 43.79
N GLY A 436 -25.23 14.07 44.23
CA GLY A 436 -25.79 15.41 44.53
C GLY A 436 -25.88 16.54 43.46
N GLY A 437 -27.10 17.08 43.30
CA GLY A 437 -27.38 18.46 42.86
C GLY A 437 -28.57 18.50 41.88
N GLY A 438 -29.78 18.94 42.24
CA GLY A 438 -30.11 20.17 42.98
C GLY A 438 -30.43 21.27 41.97
N GLY A 439 -31.73 21.54 41.77
CA GLY A 439 -32.30 22.28 40.64
C GLY A 439 -32.02 23.78 40.51
N GLY A 440 -32.58 24.35 39.44
CA GLY A 440 -32.77 25.78 39.24
C GLY A 440 -33.03 26.15 37.77
N GLY A 441 -34.25 26.66 37.50
CA GLY A 441 -34.56 27.51 36.33
C GLY A 441 -35.14 26.82 35.13
#